data_AF-A0A7J3ZQ05-F1
#
_entry.id   AF-A0A7J3ZQ05-F1
#
_cell.length_a   1.000
_cell.length_b   1.000
_cell.length_c   1.000
_cell.angle_alpha   90.00
_cell.angle_beta   90.00
_cell.angle_gamma   90.00
#
_symmetry.space_group_name_H-M   'P 1'
#
loop_
_entity.id
_entity.type
_entity.pdbx_description
1 polymer ?
#
loop_
_entity_poly.entity_id
_entity_poly.type
_entity_poly.pdbx_seq_one_letter_code
_entity_poly.pdbx_strand_id
1 'polypeptide(L)' 'MNYYARHLKYILGWLIAGTRGGAMRARIIMALKDSPMNANQLANMLGVDYRTIRHHLEILEKNKIVTSAGDKYG' A
#
# COMPACT_ATOMS: atom_id res chain seq x y z
N MET A 1 15.19 4.80 23.64
CA MET A 1 13.80 4.87 23.14
C MET A 1 13.83 4.83 21.62
N ASN A 2 13.22 3.83 20.97
CA ASN A 2 13.34 3.62 19.52
C ASN A 2 12.44 4.61 18.75
N TYR A 3 13.02 5.73 18.31
CA TYR A 3 12.31 6.80 17.59
C TYR A 3 11.63 6.30 16.30
N TYR A 4 12.23 5.31 15.64
CA TYR A 4 11.71 4.74 14.39
C TYR A 4 10.36 4.05 14.58
N ALA A 5 10.23 3.27 15.65
CA ALA A 5 8.98 2.58 15.98
C ALA A 5 7.84 3.56 16.30
N ARG A 6 8.15 4.68 16.96
CA ARG A 6 7.17 5.73 17.25
C ARG A 6 6.71 6.42 15.95
N HIS A 7 7.64 6.77 15.07
CA HIS A 7 7.34 7.42 13.80
C HIS A 7 6.51 6.52 12.87
N LEU A 8 6.87 5.23 12.75
CA LEU A 8 6.11 4.26 11.96
C LEU A 8 4.68 4.09 12.49
N LYS A 9 4.49 4.05 13.82
CA LYS A 9 3.15 4.01 14.43
C LYS A 9 2.29 5.21 14.03
N TYR A 10 2.86 6.42 14.03
CA TYR A 10 2.13 7.62 13.60
C TYR A 10 1.77 7.59 12.11
N ILE A 11 2.71 7.18 11.25
CA ILE A 11 2.46 7.04 9.81
C ILE A 11 1.35 6.02 9.55
N LEU A 12 1.44 4.83 10.16
CA LEU A 12 0.42 3.79 9.98
C LEU A 12 -0.95 4.22 10.51
N GLY A 13 -1.01 4.90 11.66
CA GLY A 13 -2.25 5.46 12.20
C GLY A 13 -2.92 6.44 11.23
N TRP A 14 -2.16 7.39 10.69
CA TRP A 14 -2.69 8.35 9.71
C TRP A 14 -3.08 7.68 8.37
N LEU A 15 -2.22 6.79 7.87
CA LEU A 15 -2.35 6.16 6.56
C LEU A 15 -3.51 5.16 6.48
N ILE A 16 -3.84 4.50 7.60
CA ILE A 16 -4.84 3.44 7.67
C ILE A 16 -6.11 3.89 8.41
N ALA A 17 -6.01 4.60 9.54
CA ALA A 17 -7.18 5.01 10.32
C ALA A 17 -7.61 6.47 10.05
N GLY A 18 -6.67 7.35 9.67
CA GLY A 18 -6.92 8.79 9.55
C GLY A 18 -7.44 9.28 8.19
N THR A 19 -7.68 8.38 7.23
CA THR A 19 -7.92 8.77 5.83
C THR A 19 -8.96 7.87 5.17
N ARG A 20 -9.82 8.44 4.30
CA ARG A 20 -10.89 7.70 3.58
C ARG A 20 -10.38 6.45 2.85
N GLY A 21 -9.15 6.50 2.31
CA GLY A 21 -8.51 5.41 1.58
C GLY A 21 -7.81 4.35 2.44
N GLY A 22 -7.84 4.48 3.76
CA GLY A 22 -7.01 3.68 4.66
C GLY A 22 -7.38 2.19 4.70
N ALA A 23 -8.68 1.88 4.68
CA ALA A 23 -9.17 0.51 4.59
C ALA A 23 -8.70 -0.19 3.29
N MET A 24 -8.72 0.51 2.16
CA MET A 24 -8.24 -0.04 0.89
C MET A 24 -6.74 -0.29 0.90
N ARG A 25 -5.96 0.64 1.46
CA ARG A 25 -4.51 0.45 1.65
C ARG A 25 -4.20 -0.75 2.54
N ALA A 26 -4.94 -0.95 3.62
CA ALA A 26 -4.78 -2.14 4.46
C ALA A 26 -5.05 -3.44 3.67
N ARG A 27 -6.12 -3.47 2.86
CA ARG A 27 -6.42 -4.62 1.98
C ARG A 27 -5.30 -4.90 0.98
N ILE A 28 -4.75 -3.86 0.36
CA ILE A 28 -3.61 -3.99 -0.57
C ILE A 28 -2.37 -4.54 0.15
N ILE A 29 -2.03 -4.02 1.34
CA ILE A 29 -0.90 -4.50 2.12
C ILE A 29 -1.08 -5.98 2.48
N MET A 30 -2.28 -6.39 2.88
CA MET A 30 -2.56 -7.79 3.21
C MET A 30 -2.40 -8.69 1.97
N ALA A 31 -2.93 -8.30 0.81
CA ALA A 31 -2.77 -9.06 -0.42
C ALA A 31 -1.29 -9.20 -0.84
N LEU A 32 -0.52 -8.11 -0.76
CA LEU A 32 0.91 -8.11 -1.08
C LEU A 32 1.77 -8.88 -0.07
N LYS A 33 1.32 -8.98 1.19
CA LYS A 33 1.97 -9.81 2.22
C LYS A 33 1.87 -11.30 1.90
N ASP A 34 0.79 -11.71 1.26
CA ASP A 34 0.57 -13.11 0.89
C ASP A 34 1.37 -13.48 -0.38
N SER A 35 1.40 -12.60 -1.38
CA SER A 35 2.24 -12.76 -2.58
C SER A 35 2.50 -11.41 -3.27
N PRO A 36 3.67 -11.19 -3.88
CA PRO A 36 3.88 -10.06 -4.78
C PRO A 36 2.84 -10.04 -5.91
N MET A 37 2.23 -8.88 -6.15
CA MET A 37 1.22 -8.68 -7.19
C MET A 37 1.39 -7.32 -7.85
N ASN A 38 1.11 -7.23 -9.14
CA ASN A 38 1.04 -5.95 -9.85
C ASN A 38 -0.35 -5.29 -9.65
N ALA A 39 -0.47 -4.03 -10.08
CA ALA A 39 -1.69 -3.26 -9.91
C ALA A 39 -2.92 -3.85 -10.62
N ASN A 40 -2.76 -4.52 -11.77
CA ASN A 40 -3.85 -5.19 -12.47
C ASN A 40 -4.36 -6.42 -11.69
N GLN A 41 -3.44 -7.22 -11.16
CA GLN A 41 -3.78 -8.39 -10.34
C GLN A 41 -4.53 -7.97 -9.08
N LEU A 42 -4.06 -6.91 -8.39
CA LEU A 42 -4.72 -6.35 -7.22
C LEU A 42 -6.11 -5.78 -7.55
N ALA A 43 -6.27 -5.10 -8.69
CA ALA A 43 -7.56 -4.58 -9.15
C ALA A 43 -8.58 -5.71 -9.34
N ASN A 44 -8.18 -6.77 -10.02
CA ASN A 44 -9.02 -7.95 -10.25
C ASN A 44 -9.36 -8.68 -8.93
N MET A 45 -8.35 -8.91 -8.07
CA MET A 45 -8.54 -9.62 -6.80
C MET A 45 -9.44 -8.85 -5.83
N LEU A 46 -9.28 -7.52 -5.75
CA LEU A 46 -10.01 -6.69 -4.79
C LEU A 46 -11.36 -6.21 -5.33
N GLY A 47 -11.62 -6.38 -6.62
CA GLY A 47 -12.85 -5.96 -7.30
C GLY A 47 -12.94 -4.43 -7.43
N VAL A 48 -11.81 -3.77 -7.70
CA VAL A 48 -11.66 -2.32 -7.70
C VAL A 48 -11.02 -1.89 -9.01
N ASP A 49 -11.32 -0.68 -9.49
CA ASP A 49 -10.70 -0.17 -10.70
C ASP A 49 -9.17 -0.01 -10.56
N TYR A 50 -8.47 -0.22 -11.67
CA TYR A 50 -7.02 -0.15 -11.74
C TYR A 50 -6.46 1.21 -11.27
N ARG A 51 -7.12 2.32 -11.60
CA ARG A 51 -6.64 3.67 -11.26
C ARG A 51 -6.68 3.89 -9.75
N THR A 52 -7.70 3.40 -9.07
CA THR A 52 -7.81 3.42 -7.60
C THR A 52 -6.70 2.59 -6.96
N ILE A 53 -6.43 1.38 -7.45
CA ILE A 53 -5.32 0.56 -6.94
C ILE A 53 -3.98 1.25 -7.14
N ARG A 54 -3.72 1.77 -8.34
CA ARG A 54 -2.49 2.52 -8.65
C ARG A 54 -2.31 3.71 -7.72
N HIS A 55 -3.37 4.49 -7.50
CA HIS A 55 -3.33 5.62 -6.57
C HIS A 55 -2.94 5.19 -5.14
N HIS A 56 -3.49 4.08 -4.64
CA HIS A 56 -3.13 3.57 -3.33
C HIS A 56 -1.69 3.05 -3.27
N LEU A 57 -1.21 2.33 -4.31
CA LEU A 57 0.17 1.88 -4.40
C LEU A 57 1.17 3.04 -4.40
N GLU A 58 0.89 4.12 -5.15
CA GLU A 58 1.74 5.33 -5.15
C GLU A 58 1.85 5.96 -3.76
N ILE A 59 0.75 6.01 -2.99
CA ILE A 59 0.79 6.52 -1.61
C ILE A 59 1.60 5.59 -0.71
N LEU A 60 1.40 4.27 -0.82
CA LEU A 60 2.11 3.29 -0.01
C LEU A 60 3.61 3.31 -0.29
N GLU A 61 4.01 3.42 -1.56
CA GLU A 61 5.41 3.49 -1.98
C GLU A 61 6.08 4.79 -1.52
N LYS A 62 5.40 5.95 -1.67
CA LYS A 62 5.88 7.24 -1.14
C LYS A 62 6.14 7.22 0.37
N ASN A 63 5.34 6.44 1.10
CA ASN A 63 5.49 6.25 2.56
C ASN A 63 6.40 5.06 2.92
N LYS A 64 7.08 4.45 1.95
CA LYS A 64 8.01 3.31 2.13
C LYS A 64 7.37 2.09 2.79
N ILE A 65 6.06 1.91 2.61
CA ILE A 65 5.31 0.76 3.15
C ILE A 65 5.38 -0.43 2.19
N VAL A 66 5.42 -0.16 0.88
CA VAL A 66 5.60 -1.17 -0.17
C VAL A 66 6.74 -0.74 -1.09
N THR A 67 7.25 -1.69 -1.86
CA THR A 67 8.25 -1.45 -2.90
C THR A 67 7.94 -2.32 -4.11
N SER A 68 8.42 -1.90 -5.28
CA SER A 68 8.28 -2.67 -6.51
C SER A 68 9.33 -3.80 -6.54
N ALA A 69 8.93 -5.00 -6.94
CA ALA A 69 9.84 -6.11 -7.17
C ALA A 69 10.17 -6.21 -8.67
N GLY A 70 11.44 -6.03 -9.02
CA GLY A 70 11.94 -6.06 -10.40
C GLY A 70 12.42 -4.69 -10.90
N ASP A 71 13.21 -4.70 -11.97
CA ASP A 71 13.57 -3.47 -12.68
C ASP A 71 12.29 -2.84 -13.24
N LYS A 72 12.15 -1.53 -13.06
CA LYS A 72 11.04 -0.75 -13.62
C LYS A 72 11.04 -0.97 -15.14
N TYR A 73 10.21 -1.89 -15.63
CA TYR A 73 9.91 -1.98 -17.05
C TYR A 73 9.24 -0.65 -17.43
N GLY A 74 10.04 0.22 -18.06
CA GLY A 74 9.58 1.28 -18.95
C GLY A 74 9.41 0.70 -20.35
#